data_AF-A0A376MLA1-F1
#
_entry.id   AF-A0A376MLA1-F1
#
_cell.length_a   1.000
_cell.length_b   1.000
_cell.length_c   1.000
_cell.angle_alpha   90.00
_cell.angle_beta   90.00
_cell.angle_gamma   90.00
#
_symmetry.space_group_name_H-M   'P 1'
#
loop_
_entity.id
_entity.type
_entity.pdbx_description
1 polymer ?
#
loop_
_entity_poly.entity_id
_entity_poly.type
_entity_poly.pdbx_seq_one_letter_code
_entity_poly.pdbx_strand_id
1 'polypeptide(L)'
;MMNDSFCRIIAGEIQARPEQVDAAVRLLDEGNTVPFIARYRKEITGGLDDTQLRNLETRLSYLRELEERRQAILKSISEQGKLTDELANAINATLSKTELEDLYLPYKPKRRTRGQIAIESRLEPLADLLWSDPSHTPEVAAAQYV
;
A
#
# COMPACT_ATOMS: atom_id res chain seq x y z
N MET A 1 -17.44 4.94 -7.64
CA MET A 1 -16.41 5.95 -8.00
C MET A 1 -15.02 5.34 -8.23
N MET A 2 -14.39 4.67 -7.25
CA MET A 2 -13.03 4.11 -7.47
C MET A 2 -13.03 2.86 -8.36
N ASN A 3 -13.97 1.93 -8.13
CA ASN A 3 -14.18 0.77 -9.01
C ASN A 3 -14.54 1.18 -10.45
N ASP A 4 -15.27 2.30 -10.64
CA ASP A 4 -15.64 2.79 -11.98
C ASP A 4 -14.42 3.28 -12.78
N SER A 5 -13.36 3.72 -12.11
CA SER A 5 -12.09 4.09 -12.76
C SER A 5 -11.32 2.84 -13.16
N PHE A 6 -11.24 1.84 -12.27
CA PHE A 6 -10.58 0.57 -12.57
C PHE A 6 -11.25 -0.17 -13.71
N CYS A 7 -12.58 -0.25 -13.69
CA CYS A 7 -13.34 -0.91 -14.74
C CYS A 7 -13.07 -0.30 -16.11
N ARG A 8 -12.94 1.03 -16.20
CA ARG A 8 -12.60 1.73 -17.45
C ARG A 8 -11.18 1.45 -17.94
N ILE A 9 -10.20 1.46 -17.03
CA ILE A 9 -8.79 1.14 -17.36
C ILE A 9 -8.71 -0.29 -17.89
N ILE A 10 -9.22 -1.25 -17.13
CA ILE A 10 -9.17 -2.67 -17.48
C ILE A 10 -9.93 -2.92 -18.79
N ALA A 11 -11.10 -2.31 -18.97
CA ALA A 11 -11.90 -2.45 -20.20
C ALA A 11 -11.09 -2.09 -21.45
N GLY A 12 -10.32 -1.00 -21.41
CA GLY A 12 -9.41 -0.63 -22.49
C GLY A 12 -8.30 -1.65 -22.73
N GLU A 13 -7.72 -2.19 -21.66
CA GLU A 13 -6.61 -3.15 -21.73
C GLU A 13 -7.04 -4.53 -22.28
N ILE A 14 -8.26 -5.00 -21.95
CA ILE A 14 -8.77 -6.32 -22.38
C ILE A 14 -9.73 -6.26 -23.57
N GLN A 15 -9.89 -5.08 -24.18
CA GLN A 15 -10.81 -4.82 -25.29
C GLN A 15 -12.26 -5.23 -25.00
N ALA A 16 -12.74 -4.85 -23.80
CA ALA A 16 -14.11 -5.10 -23.36
C ALA A 16 -14.85 -3.78 -23.09
N ARG A 17 -16.16 -3.87 -22.87
CA ARG A 17 -16.94 -2.72 -22.40
C ARG A 17 -16.84 -2.59 -20.88
N PRO A 18 -16.82 -1.36 -20.32
CA PRO A 18 -16.75 -1.15 -18.87
C PRO A 18 -17.81 -1.91 -18.07
N GLU A 19 -19.02 -2.08 -18.61
CA GLU A 19 -20.11 -2.80 -17.93
C GLU A 19 -19.83 -4.30 -17.81
N GLN A 20 -19.10 -4.88 -18.78
CA GLN A 20 -18.68 -6.28 -18.73
C GLN A 20 -17.64 -6.50 -17.65
N VAL A 21 -16.72 -5.55 -17.52
CA VAL A 21 -15.69 -5.55 -16.47
C VAL A 21 -16.34 -5.37 -15.10
N ASP A 22 -17.26 -4.41 -14.94
CA ASP A 22 -17.98 -4.21 -13.66
C ASP A 22 -18.72 -5.49 -13.23
N ALA A 23 -19.42 -6.14 -14.16
CA ALA A 23 -20.11 -7.40 -13.89
C ALA A 23 -19.15 -8.52 -13.45
N ALA A 24 -18.00 -8.67 -14.13
CA ALA A 24 -16.99 -9.65 -13.77
C ALA A 24 -16.32 -9.34 -12.42
N VAL A 25 -16.02 -8.06 -12.13
CA VAL A 25 -15.47 -7.61 -10.85
C VAL A 25 -16.41 -7.97 -9.70
N ARG A 26 -17.72 -7.73 -9.83
CA ARG A 26 -18.71 -8.12 -8.80
C ARG A 26 -18.70 -9.63 -8.54
N LEU A 27 -18.66 -10.44 -9.59
CA LEU A 27 -18.60 -11.90 -9.43
C LEU A 27 -17.31 -12.36 -8.73
N LEU A 28 -16.16 -11.75 -9.06
CA LEU A 28 -14.90 -12.04 -8.37
C LEU A 28 -14.95 -11.61 -6.89
N ASP A 29 -15.55 -10.46 -6.59
CA ASP A 29 -15.72 -9.96 -5.22
C ASP A 29 -16.67 -10.83 -4.38
N GLU A 30 -17.64 -11.49 -5.03
CA GLU A 30 -18.49 -12.53 -4.43
C GLU A 30 -17.76 -13.87 -4.21
N GLY A 31 -16.48 -13.96 -4.61
CA GLY A 31 -15.64 -15.15 -4.44
C GLY A 31 -15.76 -16.19 -5.55
N ASN A 32 -16.38 -15.85 -6.69
CA ASN A 32 -16.41 -16.76 -7.84
C ASN A 32 -15.02 -16.82 -8.49
N THR A 33 -14.60 -18.00 -8.95
CA THR A 33 -13.31 -18.18 -9.63
C THR A 33 -13.43 -17.88 -11.13
N VAL A 34 -12.31 -17.50 -11.78
CA VAL A 34 -12.29 -17.27 -13.23
C VAL A 34 -12.85 -18.45 -14.05
N PRO A 35 -12.45 -19.73 -13.80
CA PRO A 35 -13.03 -20.86 -14.54
C PRO A 35 -14.55 -21.01 -14.33
N PHE A 36 -15.04 -20.69 -13.12
CA PHE A 36 -16.48 -20.73 -12.84
C PHE A 36 -17.22 -19.63 -13.59
N ILE A 37 -16.70 -18.41 -13.60
CA ILE A 37 -17.30 -17.26 -14.31
C ILE A 37 -17.34 -17.53 -15.81
N ALA A 38 -16.21 -17.94 -16.40
CA ALA A 38 -16.08 -18.23 -17.82
C ALA A 38 -17.09 -19.30 -18.30
N ARG A 39 -17.39 -20.29 -17.46
CA ARG A 39 -18.26 -21.42 -17.81
C ARG A 39 -19.74 -21.20 -17.47
N TYR A 40 -20.04 -20.58 -16.34
CA TYR A 40 -21.40 -20.54 -15.76
C TYR A 40 -21.99 -19.14 -15.57
N ARG A 41 -21.23 -18.09 -15.90
CA ARG A 41 -21.65 -16.68 -15.77
C ARG A 41 -21.40 -15.86 -17.04
N LYS A 42 -21.23 -16.55 -18.18
CA LYS A 42 -20.92 -15.93 -19.47
C LYS A 42 -21.92 -14.86 -19.89
N GLU A 43 -23.21 -15.08 -19.68
CA GLU A 43 -24.26 -14.11 -20.02
C GLU A 43 -24.17 -12.84 -19.15
N ILE A 44 -23.78 -12.99 -17.89
CA ILE A 44 -23.67 -11.86 -16.94
C ILE A 44 -22.48 -10.96 -17.31
N THR A 45 -21.35 -11.56 -17.73
CA THR A 45 -20.17 -10.81 -18.17
C THR A 45 -20.27 -10.35 -19.63
N GLY A 46 -21.38 -10.64 -20.33
CA GLY A 46 -21.54 -10.32 -21.74
C GLY A 46 -20.56 -11.06 -22.65
N GLY A 47 -20.09 -12.24 -22.25
CA GLY A 47 -19.29 -13.12 -23.10
C GLY A 47 -17.77 -13.04 -22.90
N LEU A 48 -17.26 -12.44 -21.81
CA LEU A 48 -15.81 -12.44 -21.55
C LEU A 48 -15.25 -13.86 -21.53
N ASP A 49 -14.16 -14.09 -22.25
CA ASP A 49 -13.47 -15.39 -22.29
C ASP A 49 -12.48 -15.58 -21.13
N ASP A 50 -11.92 -16.79 -21.01
CA ASP A 50 -10.99 -17.15 -19.92
C ASP A 50 -9.73 -16.27 -19.92
N THR A 51 -9.24 -15.87 -21.09
CA THR A 51 -8.04 -15.02 -21.20
C THR A 51 -8.34 -13.61 -20.72
N GLN A 52 -9.46 -13.04 -21.15
CA GLN A 52 -9.93 -11.73 -20.70
C GLN A 52 -10.17 -11.70 -19.20
N LEU A 53 -10.81 -12.74 -18.64
CA LEU A 53 -11.10 -12.83 -17.20
C LEU A 53 -9.82 -12.98 -16.34
N ARG A 54 -8.81 -13.75 -16.79
CA ARG A 54 -7.51 -13.83 -16.09
C ARG A 54 -6.74 -12.52 -16.11
N ASN A 55 -6.75 -11.83 -17.25
CA ASN A 55 -6.12 -10.52 -17.38
C ASN A 55 -6.82 -9.49 -16.48
N LEU A 56 -8.15 -9.51 -16.47
CA LEU A 56 -8.98 -8.68 -15.58
C LEU A 56 -8.64 -8.94 -14.10
N GLU A 57 -8.64 -10.19 -13.65
CA GLU A 57 -8.35 -10.56 -12.26
C GLU A 57 -6.97 -10.06 -11.83
N THR A 58 -5.95 -10.33 -12.66
CA THR A 58 -4.57 -9.90 -12.42
C THR A 58 -4.48 -8.38 -12.33
N ARG A 59 -5.12 -7.67 -13.26
CA ARG A 59 -5.06 -6.22 -13.31
C ARG A 59 -5.84 -5.57 -12.16
N LEU A 60 -7.01 -6.09 -11.84
CA LEU A 60 -7.82 -5.64 -10.72
C LEU A 60 -7.03 -5.74 -9.42
N SER A 61 -6.36 -6.88 -9.18
CA SER A 61 -5.50 -7.07 -8.02
C SER A 61 -4.39 -6.01 -7.97
N TYR A 62 -3.66 -5.82 -9.07
CA TYR A 62 -2.61 -4.79 -9.13
C TYR A 62 -3.13 -3.39 -8.80
N LEU A 63 -4.27 -2.98 -9.38
CA LEU A 63 -4.83 -1.65 -9.20
C LEU A 63 -5.32 -1.43 -7.77
N ARG A 64 -5.89 -2.46 -7.13
CA ARG A 64 -6.27 -2.44 -5.71
C ARG A 64 -5.06 -2.28 -4.80
N GLU A 65 -4.01 -3.07 -5.02
CA GLU A 65 -2.76 -2.96 -4.26
C GLU A 65 -2.08 -1.59 -4.45
N LEU A 66 -2.11 -1.07 -5.68
CA LEU A 66 -1.60 0.27 -5.99
C LEU A 66 -2.37 1.34 -5.20
N GLU A 67 -3.70 1.26 -5.18
CA GLU A 67 -4.50 2.22 -4.42
C GLU A 67 -4.26 2.11 -2.92
N GLU A 68 -4.30 0.91 -2.36
CA GLU A 68 -4.07 0.72 -0.93
C GLU A 68 -2.72 1.35 -0.53
N ARG A 69 -1.70 1.12 -1.36
CA ARG A 69 -0.39 1.73 -1.16
C ARG A 69 -0.42 3.25 -1.33
N ARG A 70 -1.14 3.77 -2.32
CA ARG A 70 -1.32 5.21 -2.56
C ARG A 70 -1.91 5.90 -1.35
N GLN A 71 -2.99 5.35 -0.78
CA GLN A 71 -3.65 5.91 0.40
C GLN A 71 -2.73 5.88 1.62
N ALA A 72 -1.97 4.79 1.82
CA ALA A 72 -0.98 4.71 2.89
C ALA A 72 0.12 5.78 2.76
N ILE A 73 0.60 6.03 1.54
CA ILE A 73 1.60 7.05 1.24
C ILE A 73 1.04 8.46 1.48
N LEU A 74 -0.13 8.78 0.92
CA LEU A 74 -0.78 10.08 1.12
C LEU A 74 -0.97 10.38 2.61
N LYS A 75 -1.46 9.39 3.37
CA LYS A 75 -1.61 9.50 4.82
C LYS A 75 -0.26 9.76 5.50
N SER A 76 0.77 8.97 5.19
CA SER A 76 2.10 9.13 5.80
C SER A 76 2.74 10.50 5.53
N ILE A 77 2.57 11.05 4.32
CA ILE A 77 3.10 12.37 3.96
C ILE A 77 2.26 13.48 4.62
N SER A 78 0.94 13.30 4.66
CA SER A 78 0.03 14.24 5.33
C SER A 78 0.30 14.34 6.83
N GLU A 79 0.56 13.22 7.51
CA GLU A 79 0.91 13.18 8.94
C GLU A 79 2.22 13.91 9.24
N GLN A 80 3.11 14.05 8.26
CA GLN A 80 4.34 14.86 8.36
C GLN A 80 4.10 16.35 8.06
N GLY A 81 2.90 16.75 7.65
CA GLY A 81 2.58 18.12 7.23
C GLY A 81 3.26 18.52 5.91
N LYS A 82 3.66 17.55 5.07
CA LYS A 82 4.44 17.78 3.84
C LYS A 82 3.65 17.55 2.55
N LEU A 83 2.37 17.21 2.64
CA LEU A 83 1.54 16.91 1.48
C LEU A 83 1.07 18.21 0.82
N THR A 84 1.70 18.59 -0.29
CA THR A 84 1.24 19.70 -1.13
C THR A 84 0.20 19.21 -2.13
N ASP A 85 -0.63 20.13 -2.65
CA ASP A 85 -1.63 19.81 -3.68
C ASP A 85 -0.98 19.23 -4.95
N GLU A 86 0.16 19.78 -5.35
CA GLU A 86 0.94 19.29 -6.50
C GLU A 86 1.39 17.83 -6.29
N LEU A 87 1.94 17.52 -5.12
CA LEU A 87 2.37 16.17 -4.78
C LEU A 87 1.19 15.20 -4.66
N ALA A 88 0.09 15.63 -4.05
CA ALA A 88 -1.13 14.84 -3.96
C ALA A 88 -1.66 14.50 -5.37
N ASN A 89 -1.67 15.47 -6.28
CA ASN A 89 -2.07 15.27 -7.67
C ASN A 89 -1.14 14.29 -8.40
N ALA A 90 0.19 14.42 -8.24
CA ALA A 90 1.16 13.49 -8.83
C ALA A 90 0.97 12.05 -8.32
N ILE A 91 0.78 11.88 -7.00
CA ILE A 91 0.52 10.58 -6.36
C ILE A 91 -0.81 9.96 -6.84
N ASN A 92 -1.86 10.78 -7.01
CA ASN A 92 -3.15 10.33 -7.51
C ASN A 92 -3.13 9.96 -9.00
N ALA A 93 -2.29 10.62 -9.79
CA ALA A 93 -2.23 10.42 -11.24
C ALA A 93 -1.43 9.17 -11.67
N THR A 94 -0.47 8.70 -10.85
CA THR A 94 0.37 7.56 -11.26
C THR A 94 -0.38 6.24 -11.26
N LEU A 95 -0.11 5.43 -12.29
CA LEU A 95 -0.59 4.04 -12.45
C LEU A 95 0.53 3.01 -12.22
N SER A 96 1.72 3.46 -11.80
CA SER A 96 2.91 2.64 -11.61
C SER A 96 3.28 2.55 -10.13
N LYS A 97 3.39 1.33 -9.61
CA LYS A 97 3.89 1.10 -8.24
C LYS A 97 5.30 1.65 -8.03
N THR A 98 6.14 1.64 -9.06
CA THR A 98 7.51 2.16 -8.98
C THR A 98 7.52 3.67 -8.85
N GLU A 99 6.82 4.38 -9.73
CA GLU A 99 6.72 5.84 -9.68
C GLU A 99 6.08 6.31 -8.36
N LEU A 100 5.08 5.55 -7.86
CA LEU A 100 4.46 5.82 -6.57
C LEU A 100 5.48 5.75 -5.42
N GLU A 101 6.37 4.74 -5.41
CA GLU A 101 7.45 4.66 -4.41
C GLU A 101 8.51 5.74 -4.60
N ASP A 102 8.83 6.11 -5.83
CA ASP A 102 9.80 7.18 -6.12
C ASP A 102 9.32 8.53 -5.60
N LEU A 103 8.03 8.84 -5.79
CA LEU A 103 7.38 10.04 -5.22
C LEU A 103 7.39 10.02 -3.69
N TYR A 104 7.24 8.85 -3.08
CA TYR A 104 7.25 8.69 -1.63
C TYR A 104 8.65 8.71 -1.01
N LEU A 105 9.69 8.34 -1.78
CA LEU A 105 11.04 8.11 -1.29
C LEU A 105 11.59 9.26 -0.41
N PRO A 106 11.42 10.56 -0.75
CA PRO A 106 11.91 11.67 0.08
C PRO A 106 11.20 11.79 1.44
N TYR A 107 10.01 11.23 1.57
CA TYR A 107 9.13 11.32 2.74
C TYR A 107 9.10 10.05 3.57
N LYS A 108 9.68 8.96 3.05
CA LYS A 108 9.69 7.67 3.72
C LYS A 108 10.35 7.82 5.11
N PRO A 109 9.60 7.60 6.21
CA PRO A 109 10.14 7.74 7.54
C PRO A 109 11.37 6.85 7.71
N LYS A 110 12.46 7.43 8.18
CA LYS A 110 13.61 6.64 8.62
C LYS A 110 13.15 5.80 9.81
N ARG A 111 13.50 4.53 9.82
CA ARG A 111 13.18 3.62 10.94
C ARG A 111 13.68 4.26 12.23
N ARG A 112 12.76 4.64 13.12
CA ARG A 112 13.10 4.97 14.50
C ARG A 112 13.51 3.67 15.18
N THR A 113 14.81 3.52 15.41
CA THR A 113 15.34 2.32 16.06
C THR A 113 15.01 2.38 17.56
N ARG A 114 14.98 1.22 18.22
CA ARG A 114 14.87 1.18 19.70
C ARG A 114 15.97 2.01 20.36
N GLY A 115 17.17 2.05 19.76
CA GLY A 115 18.27 2.90 20.20
C GLY A 115 17.96 4.39 20.07
N GLN A 116 17.42 4.86 18.93
CA GLN A 116 17.00 6.26 18.79
C GLN A 116 15.91 6.65 19.79
N ILE A 117 14.94 5.77 20.02
CA ILE A 117 13.91 5.99 21.04
C ILE A 117 14.56 6.08 22.44
N ALA A 118 15.51 5.21 22.75
CA ALA A 118 16.25 5.25 24.02
C ALA A 118 17.07 6.54 24.20
N ILE A 119 17.75 7.00 23.14
CA ILE A 119 18.50 8.27 23.14
C ILE A 119 17.57 9.46 23.35
N GLU A 120 16.44 9.52 22.64
CA GLU A 120 15.43 10.58 22.82
C GLU A 120 14.82 10.57 24.24
N SER A 121 14.71 9.40 24.86
CA SER A 121 14.35 9.23 26.28
C SER A 121 15.50 9.48 27.26
N ARG A 122 16.63 10.02 26.80
CA ARG A 122 17.83 10.35 27.59
C ARG A 122 18.51 9.14 28.26
N LEU A 123 18.41 7.95 27.67
CA LEU A 123 19.06 6.73 28.18
C LEU A 123 20.51 6.57 27.69
N GLU A 124 21.00 7.46 26.82
CA GLU A 124 22.37 7.43 26.29
C GLU A 124 23.44 7.46 27.40
N PRO A 125 23.37 8.32 28.44
CA PRO A 125 24.37 8.35 29.49
C PRO A 125 24.42 7.06 30.34
N LEU A 126 23.28 6.38 30.50
CA LEU A 126 23.23 5.07 31.18
C LEU A 126 23.98 4.01 30.36
N ALA A 127 23.79 4.01 29.04
CA ALA A 127 24.49 3.09 28.16
C ALA A 127 26.00 3.33 28.20
N ASP A 128 26.42 4.61 28.14
CA ASP A 128 27.83 4.99 28.22
C ASP A 128 28.46 4.62 29.57
N LEU A 129 27.74 4.80 30.69
CA LEU A 129 28.19 4.41 32.02
C LEU A 129 28.45 2.90 32.11
N LEU A 130 27.47 2.08 31.73
CA LEU A 130 27.59 0.62 31.82
C LEU A 130 28.62 0.06 30.84
N TRP A 131 28.83 0.72 29.72
CA TRP A 131 29.86 0.37 28.75
C TRP A 131 31.27 0.73 29.24
N SER A 132 31.44 1.93 29.79
CA SER A 132 32.74 2.46 30.22
C SER A 132 33.23 1.87 31.54
N ASP A 133 32.31 1.50 32.43
CA ASP A 133 32.62 0.87 33.71
C ASP A 133 31.67 -0.31 34.01
N PRO A 134 32.05 -1.54 33.58
CA PRO A 134 31.26 -2.76 33.81
C PRO A 134 31.10 -3.18 35.28
N SER A 135 31.73 -2.48 36.23
CA SER A 135 31.58 -2.79 37.66
C SER A 135 30.23 -2.32 38.23
N HIS A 136 29.52 -1.46 37.51
CA HIS A 136 28.19 -1.00 37.89
C HIS A 136 27.15 -2.11 37.75
N THR A 137 26.25 -2.23 38.73
CA THR A 137 25.07 -3.09 38.63
C THR A 137 24.02 -2.41 37.74
N PRO A 138 23.65 -3.00 36.57
CA PRO A 138 22.76 -2.36 35.59
C PRO A 138 21.42 -1.90 36.17
N GLU A 139 20.79 -2.73 37.00
CA GLU A 139 19.48 -2.45 37.61
C GLU A 139 19.54 -1.25 38.57
N VAL A 140 20.65 -1.10 39.31
CA VAL A 140 20.85 0.02 40.25
C VAL A 140 21.11 1.32 39.49
N ALA A 141 21.95 1.28 38.45
CA ALA A 141 22.26 2.46 37.63
C ALA A 141 21.02 2.93 36.84
N ALA A 142 20.19 2.00 36.36
CA ALA A 142 18.99 2.30 35.58
C ALA A 142 17.87 2.95 36.40
N ALA A 143 17.85 2.82 37.73
CA ALA A 143 16.79 3.33 38.59
C ALA A 143 16.57 4.86 38.48
N GLN A 144 17.57 5.61 38.01
CA GLN A 144 17.49 7.06 37.83
C GLN A 144 16.83 7.50 36.50
N TYR A 145 16.48 6.54 35.63
CA TYR A 145 15.99 6.78 34.27
C TYR A 145 14.56 6.26 34.02
N VAL A 146 13.86 5.83 35.09
CA VAL A 146 12.48 5.30 35.07
C VAL A 146 11.47 6.40 35.38
#